data_AF-A0AAP8HU02-F1
#
_entry.id   AF-A0AAP8HU02-F1
#
_cell.length_a   1.000
_cell.length_b   1.000
_cell.length_c   1.000
_cell.angle_alpha   90.00
_cell.angle_beta   90.00
_cell.angle_gamma   90.00
#
_symmetry.space_group_name_H-M   'P 1'
#
loop_
_entity.id
_entity.type
_entity.pdbx_description
1 polymer ?
#
loop_
_entity_poly.entity_id
_entity_poly.type
_entity_poly.pdbx_seq_one_letter_code
_entity_poly.pdbx_strand_id
1 'polypeptide(L)' 'MKHYFIQQKHLPRLTLFFAGWGMDECPFMDYCPENSDLLVCYDYRSLDFDFTLLQGY' A
#
# COMPACT_ATOMS: atom_id res chain seq x y z
N MET A 1 -9.23 6.48 -4.35
CA MET A 1 -7.79 6.34 -4.72
C MET A 1 -7.51 4.88 -5.03
N LYS A 2 -6.46 4.56 -5.80
CA LYS A 2 -6.07 3.17 -6.04
C LYS A 2 -5.15 2.66 -4.93
N HIS A 3 -5.13 1.34 -4.76
CA HIS A 3 -4.26 0.66 -3.81
C HIS A 3 -3.73 -0.63 -4.43
N TYR A 4 -2.52 -1.02 -4.05
CA TYR A 4 -1.87 -2.26 -4.49
C TYR A 4 -1.00 -2.84 -3.38
N PHE A 5 -1.21 -4.13 -3.07
CA PHE A 5 -0.35 -4.85 -2.13
C PHE A 5 0.89 -5.35 -2.86
N ILE A 6 2.05 -4.80 -2.51
CA ILE A 6 3.35 -5.29 -3.00
C ILE A 6 3.78 -6.51 -2.20
N GLN A 7 3.48 -6.52 -0.89
CA GLN A 7 3.69 -7.68 -0.03
C GLN A 7 2.47 -7.86 0.88
N GLN A 8 1.83 -9.02 0.81
CA GLN A 8 0.77 -9.43 1.72
C GLN A 8 1.03 -10.86 2.21
N LYS A 9 1.77 -10.96 3.31
CA LYS A 9 2.14 -12.20 4.00
C LYS A 9 1.36 -12.38 5.31
N HIS A 10 0.34 -11.54 5.56
CA HIS A 10 -0.47 -11.51 6.78
C HIS A 10 0.37 -11.32 8.04
N LEU A 11 1.33 -10.40 7.95
CA LEU A 11 2.21 -10.05 9.05
C LEU A 11 1.48 -9.11 10.01
N PRO A 12 1.85 -9.03 11.31
CA PRO A 12 1.13 -8.21 12.29
C PRO A 12 1.33 -6.70 12.10
N ARG A 13 2.05 -6.26 11.06
CA ARG A 13 2.37 -4.86 10.78
C ARG A 13 2.13 -4.56 9.31
N LEU A 14 1.53 -3.40 9.05
CA LEU A 14 1.34 -2.87 7.71
C LEU A 14 2.13 -1.57 7.52
N THR A 15 2.89 -1.49 6.44
CA THR A 15 3.51 -0.25 5.97
C THR A 15 2.66 0.29 4.83
N LEU A 16 2.13 1.50 5.03
CA LEU A 16 1.26 2.17 4.07
C LEU A 16 2.01 3.33 3.41
N PHE A 17 2.25 3.23 2.09
CA PHE A 17 2.89 4.29 1.32
C PHE A 17 1.87 5.07 0.51
N PHE A 18 1.91 6.39 0.62
CA PHE A 18 1.19 7.30 -0.28
C PHE A 18 2.17 7.82 -1.32
N ALA A 19 2.03 7.37 -2.55
CA ALA A 19 2.88 7.76 -3.67
C ALA A 19 2.72 9.25 -4.04
N GLY A 20 3.68 9.81 -4.78
CA GLY A 20 3.54 11.16 -5.33
C GLY A 20 2.49 11.25 -6.44
N TRP A 21 2.11 12.47 -6.81
CA TRP A 21 1.21 12.69 -7.95
C TRP A 21 1.86 12.23 -9.27
N GLY A 22 1.11 11.51 -10.11
CA GLY A 22 1.60 10.95 -11.36
C GLY A 22 2.45 9.68 -11.21
N MET A 23 2.66 9.18 -9.99
CA MET A 23 3.33 7.92 -9.72
C MET A 23 2.33 6.75 -9.67
N ASP A 24 2.85 5.54 -9.88
CA ASP A 24 2.15 4.26 -9.73
C ASP A 24 2.85 3.38 -8.67
N GLU A 25 2.51 2.10 -8.63
CA GLU A 25 3.08 1.12 -7.71
C GLU A 25 4.52 0.67 -8.05
N CYS A 26 4.99 0.90 -9.29
CA CYS A 26 6.24 0.34 -9.79
C CYS A 26 7.50 0.74 -8.98
N PRO A 27 7.67 2.00 -8.52
CA PRO A 27 8.86 2.41 -7.76
C PRO A 27 9.09 1.66 -6.45
N PHE A 28 8.05 1.01 -5.95
CA PHE A 28 8.07 0.33 -4.65
C PHE A 28 8.16 -1.20 -4.80
N MET A 29 8.13 -1.75 -6.03
CA MET A 29 8.09 -3.20 -6.26
C MET A 29 9.31 -3.93 -5.69
N ASP A 30 10.48 -3.29 -5.74
CA ASP A 30 11.72 -3.84 -5.21
C ASP A 30 11.90 -3.56 -3.70
N TYR A 31 11.00 -2.78 -3.09
CA TYR A 31 11.02 -2.50 -1.67
C TYR A 31 10.27 -3.58 -0.89
N CYS A 32 11.01 -4.39 -0.15
CA CYS A 32 10.48 -5.46 0.67
C CYS A 32 10.78 -5.20 2.15
N PRO A 33 9.84 -4.61 2.92
CA PRO A 33 10.06 -4.38 4.34
C PRO A 33 10.10 -5.70 5.11
N GLU A 34 11.06 -5.85 6.01
CA GLU A 34 11.11 -6.98 6.93
C GLU A 34 9.95 -6.91 7.94
N ASN A 35 9.30 -8.04 8.19
CA ASN A 35 8.23 -8.17 9.19
C ASN A 35 7.09 -7.14 9.02
N SER A 36 6.76 -6.78 7.77
CA SER A 36 5.61 -5.92 7.48
C SER A 36 5.01 -6.28 6.13
N ASP A 37 3.70 -6.21 6.03
CA ASP A 37 3.04 -6.11 4.73
C ASP A 37 3.22 -4.69 4.17
N LEU A 38 3.08 -4.54 2.85
CA LEU A 38 3.30 -3.30 2.12
C LEU A 38 2.12 -3.04 1.20
N LEU A 39 1.40 -1.95 1.49
CA LEU A 39 0.29 -1.44 0.69
C LEU A 39 0.69 -0.06 0.14
N VAL A 40 0.63 0.09 -1.18
CA VAL A 40 0.89 1.35 -1.87
C VAL A 40 -0.41 1.95 -2.34
N CYS A 41 -0.58 3.22 -2.06
CA CYS A 41 -1.73 4.05 -2.33
C CYS A 41 -1.36 5.12 -3.35
N TYR A 42 -2.01 5.14 -4.50
CA TYR A 42 -1.67 6.01 -5.62
C TYR A 42 -2.93 6.43 -6.40
N ASP A 43 -2.76 7.23 -7.46
CA ASP A 43 -3.85 7.67 -8.33
C ASP A 43 -5.04 8.30 -7.57
N TYR A 44 -4.79 9.48 -6.99
CA TYR A 44 -5.72 10.22 -6.13
C TYR A 44 -6.87 10.93 -6.86
N ARG A 45 -7.40 10.36 -7.95
CA ARG A 45 -8.59 10.89 -8.64
C ARG A 45 -9.84 10.94 -7.75
N SER A 46 -9.86 10.11 -6.70
CA SER A 46 -10.79 10.19 -5.57
C SER A 46 -9.99 9.91 -4.28
N LEU A 47 -10.46 10.42 -3.14
CA LEU A 47 -9.86 10.16 -1.82
C LEU A 47 -10.53 8.98 -1.10
N ASP A 48 -11.45 8.27 -1.75
CA ASP A 48 -12.10 7.11 -1.16
C ASP A 48 -11.07 6.01 -0.94
N PHE A 49 -10.98 5.52 0.29
CA PHE A 49 -10.08 4.47 0.72
C PHE A 49 -10.88 3.36 1.41
N ASP A 50 -10.62 2.11 1.01
CA ASP A 50 -11.25 0.95 1.64
C ASP A 50 -10.54 0.60 2.94
N PHE A 51 -11.12 1.03 4.06
CA PHE A 51 -10.57 0.77 5.39
C PHE A 51 -10.63 -0.70 5.81
N THR A 52 -11.38 -1.57 5.10
CA THR A 52 -11.39 -3.00 5.40
C THR A 52 -10.02 -3.65 5.15
N LEU A 53 -9.20 -3.07 4.27
CA LEU A 53 -7.83 -3.50 4.00
C LEU A 53 -6.88 -3.36 5.20
N LEU A 54 -7.26 -2.54 6.20
CA LEU A 54 -6.49 -2.33 7.42
C LEU A 54 -6.92 -3.26 8.55
N GLN A 55 -8.02 -4.02 8.38
CA GLN A 55 -8.50 -4.90 9.45
C GLN A 55 -7.51 -6.04 9.70
N GLY A 56 -7.16 -6.24 10.96
CA GLY A 56 -6.23 -7.30 11.39
C GLY A 56 -4.77 -6.86 11.53
N TYR A 57 -4.47 -5.59 11.24
CA TYR A 57 -3.21 -4.92 11.56
C TYR A 57 -3.35 -3.97 12.76
#